data_AF-A0A7X8YMR3-F1
#
_entry.id   AF-A0A7X8YMR3-F1
#
_cell.length_a   1.000
_cell.length_b   1.000
_cell.length_c   1.000
_cell.angle_alpha   90.00
_cell.angle_beta   90.00
_cell.angle_gamma   90.00
#
_symmetry.space_group_name_H-M   'P 1'
#
loop_
_entity.id
_entity.type
_entity.pdbx_description
1 polymer ?
#
loop_
_entity_poly.entity_id
_entity_poly.type
_entity_poly.pdbx_seq_one_letter_code
_entity_poly.pdbx_strand_id
1 'polypeptide(L)' 'MIEYRPHVNTDIGPGCLYRIVGAMAHVEFDYMYLVEIPLSKVCLKNIDLSKVDGGVIDETMERRTDNRKSG' A
#
# COMPACT_ATOMS: atom_id res chain seq x y z
N MET A 1 8.98 18.13 -9.13
CA MET A 1 9.24 16.83 -8.47
C MET A 1 8.51 15.78 -9.26
N ILE A 2 9.18 14.70 -9.66
CA ILE A 2 8.51 13.56 -10.30
C ILE A 2 7.86 12.77 -9.16
N GLU A 3 6.54 12.65 -9.19
CA GLU A 3 5.82 11.82 -8.21
C GLU A 3 6.14 10.35 -8.47
N TYR A 4 6.71 9.66 -7.48
CA TYR A 4 6.98 8.24 -7.57
C TYR A 4 5.69 7.46 -7.31
N ARG A 5 5.04 7.04 -8.39
CA ARG A 5 3.77 6.27 -8.37
C ARG A 5 4.02 4.86 -8.89
N PRO A 6 4.47 3.92 -8.04
CA PRO A 6 4.77 2.57 -8.47
C PRO A 6 3.49 1.79 -8.76
N HIS A 7 3.57 0.88 -9.73
CA HIS A 7 2.49 -0.06 -9.98
C HIS A 7 2.49 -1.14 -8.89
N VAL A 8 1.30 -1.40 -8.34
CA VAL A 8 1.03 -2.41 -7.31
C VAL A 8 -0.01 -3.39 -7.81
N ASN A 9 0.06 -4.62 -7.32
CA ASN A 9 -1.03 -5.58 -7.45
C ASN A 9 -1.85 -5.58 -6.16
N THR A 10 -3.17 -5.52 -6.28
CA THR A 10 -4.12 -5.63 -5.17
C THR A 10 -5.02 -6.85 -5.37
N ASP A 11 -5.93 -7.10 -4.43
CA ASP A 11 -6.99 -8.11 -4.59
C ASP A 11 -8.08 -7.71 -5.60
N ILE A 12 -8.18 -6.42 -5.93
CA ILE A 12 -9.09 -5.89 -6.96
C ILE A 12 -8.44 -5.97 -8.34
N GLY A 13 -7.13 -5.75 -8.44
CA GLY A 13 -6.39 -5.81 -9.70
C GLY A 13 -5.07 -5.04 -9.65
N PRO A 14 -4.38 -4.87 -10.80
CA PRO A 14 -3.22 -3.99 -10.90
C PRO A 14 -3.66 -2.52 -10.86
N GLY A 15 -2.91 -1.68 -10.15
CA GLY A 15 -3.14 -0.23 -10.07
C GLY A 15 -1.89 0.55 -9.74
N CYS A 16 -1.99 1.88 -9.70
CA CYS A 16 -0.90 2.79 -9.34
C CYS A 16 -1.03 3.25 -7.89
N LEU A 17 -0.01 3.02 -7.08
CA LEU A 17 0.03 3.51 -5.71
C LEU A 17 0.26 5.03 -5.72
N TYR A 18 -0.71 5.76 -5.19
CA TYR A 18 -0.67 7.21 -5.12
C TYR A 18 -0.01 7.69 -3.82
N ARG A 19 -0.50 7.19 -2.67
CA ARG A 19 0.02 7.50 -1.34
C ARG A 19 -0.36 6.43 -0.32
N ILE A 20 0.29 6.47 0.83
CA ILE A 20 -0.02 5.65 2.00
C ILE A 20 -0.45 6.58 3.14
N VAL A 21 -1.50 6.20 3.87
CA VAL A 21 -2.00 6.92 5.04
C VAL A 21 -2.21 5.91 6.16
N GLY A 22 -1.27 5.84 7.09
CA GLY A 22 -1.28 4.85 8.16
C GLY A 22 -1.29 3.42 7.62
N ALA A 23 -2.37 2.67 7.88
CA ALA A 23 -2.53 1.28 7.44
C ALA A 23 -3.21 1.12 6.06
N MET A 24 -3.49 2.23 5.37
CA MET A 24 -4.23 2.24 4.10
C MET A 24 -3.37 2.75 2.94
N ALA A 25 -3.50 2.12 1.79
CA ALA A 25 -2.96 2.54 0.50
C ALA A 25 -4.05 3.16 -0.35
N HIS A 26 -3.77 4.31 -0.96
CA HIS A 26 -4.63 4.87 -2.00
C HIS A 26 -4.09 4.43 -3.36
N VAL A 27 -4.88 3.65 -4.09
CA VAL A 27 -4.50 3.05 -5.38
C VAL A 27 -5.44 3.54 -6.46
N GLU A 28 -4.88 4.08 -7.54
CA GLU A 28 -5.62 4.49 -8.74
C GLU A 28 -5.69 3.32 -9.73
N PHE A 29 -6.86 3.07 -10.31
CA PHE A 29 -7.06 2.01 -11.31
C PHE A 29 -7.54 2.64 -12.62
N ASP A 30 -7.15 2.08 -13.77
CA ASP A 30 -7.50 2.67 -15.09
C ASP A 30 -9.01 2.83 -15.31
N TYR A 31 -9.83 1.98 -14.68
CA TYR A 31 -11.29 1.96 -14.82
C TYR A 31 -12.03 2.36 -13.52
N MET A 32 -11.32 2.65 -12.43
CA MET A 32 -11.90 3.07 -11.15
C MET A 32 -11.10 4.22 -10.55
N TYR A 33 -11.79 5.24 -10.06
CA TYR A 33 -11.18 6.33 -9.30
C TYR A 33 -10.34 5.80 -8.11
N LEU A 34 -9.51 6.67 -7.54
CA LEU A 34 -8.70 6.40 -6.35
C LEU A 34 -9.45 5.60 -5.28
N VAL A 35 -9.01 4.37 -5.02
CA VAL A 35 -9.59 3.47 -4.02
C VAL A 35 -8.68 3.39 -2.80
N GLU A 36 -9.27 3.46 -1.61
CA GLU A 36 -8.57 3.16 -0.37
C GLU A 36 -8.61 1.66 -0.09
N ILE A 37 -7.43 1.04 0.02
CA ILE A 37 -7.25 -0.40 0.18
C ILE A 37 -6.32 -0.65 1.38
N PRO A 38 -6.62 -1.60 2.28
CA PRO A 38 -5.70 -1.95 3.36
C PRO A 38 -4.32 -2.37 2.81
N LEU A 39 -3.22 -1.92 3.43
CA LEU A 39 -1.86 -2.28 2.99
C LEU A 39 -1.65 -3.80 2.93
N SER A 40 -2.31 -4.56 3.82
CA SER A 40 -2.29 -6.03 3.84
C SER A 40 -2.88 -6.68 2.57
N LYS A 41 -3.58 -5.90 1.75
CA LYS A 41 -4.16 -6.31 0.47
C LYS A 41 -3.39 -5.79 -0.74
N VAL A 42 -2.28 -5.08 -0.52
CA VAL A 42 -1.44 -4.50 -1.57
C VAL A 42 -0.09 -5.18 -1.58
N CYS A 43 0.34 -5.68 -2.74
CA CYS A 43 1.65 -6.27 -2.92
C CYS A 43 2.70 -5.16 -3.10
N LEU A 44 3.43 -4.83 -2.02
CA LEU A 44 4.47 -3.81 -2.01
C LEU A 44 5.89 -4.37 -2.29
N LYS A 45 5.97 -5.59 -2.80
CA LYS A 45 7.26 -6.26 -3.05
C LYS A 45 8.07 -5.46 -4.06
N ASN A 46 9.34 -5.17 -3.72
CA ASN A 46 10.27 -4.39 -4.54
C ASN A 46 9.85 -2.93 -4.77
N ILE A 47 8.99 -2.37 -3.91
CA ILE A 47 8.62 -0.96 -3.96
C ILE A 47 9.45 -0.18 -2.95
N ASP A 48 10.05 0.92 -3.41
CA ASP A 48 10.77 1.85 -2.55
C ASP A 48 9.79 2.81 -1.88
N LEU A 49 9.25 2.39 -0.73
CA LEU A 49 8.24 3.16 0.02
C LEU A 49 8.76 4.49 0.55
N SER A 50 10.08 4.67 0.68
CA SER A 50 10.68 5.94 1.08
C SER A 50 10.43 7.07 0.07
N LYS A 51 10.11 6.70 -1.18
CA LYS A 51 9.78 7.63 -2.26
C LYS A 51 8.28 7.83 -2.46
N VAL A 52 7.44 7.03 -1.80
CA VAL A 52 5.98 7.12 -1.86
C VAL A 52 5.51 8.13 -0.81
N ASP A 53 4.55 8.98 -1.18
CA ASP A 53 3.93 9.93 -0.25
C ASP A 53 3.29 9.17 0.93
N GLY A 54 3.68 9.50 2.16
CA GLY A 54 3.25 8.80 3.38
C GLY A 54 3.74 7.35 3.51
N GLY A 55 4.69 6.92 2.67
CA GLY A 55 5.29 5.57 2.70
C GLY A 55 6.31 5.33 3.80
N VAL A 56 6.53 6.29 4.70
CA VAL A 56 7.21 6.04 5.99
C VAL A 56 6.25 5.25 6.87
N ILE A 57 6.20 3.94 6.65
CA ILE A 57 5.47 3.02 7.51
C ILE A 57 6.30 2.91 8.78
N ASP A 58 5.82 3.54 9.86
CA ASP A 58 6.40 3.35 11.18
C ASP A 58 6.35 1.84 11.50
N GLU A 59 7.51 1.20 11.69
CA GLU A 59 7.70 -0.24 11.96
C GLU A 59 6.81 -0.77 13.11
N THR A 60 6.20 0.11 13.89
CA THR A 60 5.22 -0.25 14.92
C THR A 60 3.93 -0.86 14.34
N MET A 61 3.59 -0.62 13.06
CA MET A 61 2.36 -1.17 12.46
C MET A 61 2.45 -2.63 12.00
N GLU A 62 3.63 -3.14 11.61
CA GLU A 62 3.79 -4.55 11.18
C GLU A 62 3.55 -5.55 12.32
N ARG A 63 3.69 -5.13 13.59
CA ARG A 63 3.45 -6.03 14.74
C ARG A 63 1.99 -6.40 14.99
N ARG A 64 1.03 -5.84 14.25
CA ARG A 64 -0.40 -6.15 14.47
C ARG A 64 -0.98 -7.23 13.55
N THR A 65 -0.23 -7.75 12.58
CA THR A 65 -0.80 -8.70 11.60
C THR A 65 -0.34 -10.15 11.76
N ASP A 66 0.59 -10.48 12.67
CA ASP A 66 1.07 -11.87 12.84
C ASP A 66 0.42 -12.67 14.00
N ASN A 67 -0.42 -12.07 14.85
CA ASN A 67 -0.95 -12.77 16.04
C ASN A 67 -2.23 -13.62 15.82
N ARG A 68 -2.54 -14.08 14.61
CA ARG A 68 -3.58 -15.11 14.38
C ARG A 68 -2.97 -16.47 14.03
N LYS A 69 -2.13 -16.99 14.92
CA LYS A 69 -1.94 -18.44 15.06
C LYS A 69 -1.37 -18.80 16.44
N SER A 70 -2.22 -18.69 17.46
CA SER A 70 -1.99 -19.32 18.76
C SER A 70 -3.23 -20.11 19.15
N GLY A 71 -3.06 -21.40 19.47
CA GLY A 71 -4.05 -22.23 20.17
C GLY A 71 -4.78 -23.22 19.28
#